data_AF-A0A7X6DHB2-F1
#
_entry.id   AF-A0A7X6DHB2-F1
#
_cell.length_a   1.000
_cell.length_b   1.000
_cell.length_c   1.000
_cell.angle_alpha   90.00
_cell.angle_beta   90.00
_cell.angle_gamma   90.00
#
_symmetry.space_group_name_H-M   'P 1'
#
loop_
_entity.id
_entity.type
_entity.pdbx_description
1 polymer ?
#
loop_
_entity_poly.entity_id
_entity_poly.type
_entity_poly.pdbx_seq_one_letter_code
_entity_poly.pdbx_strand_id
1 'polypeptide(L)'
;MHHETAAHAATSESRARDKLALTQACSALWVATLSLMTAFMQTAAPVHRHLIARKIARNLALLRAEEAVFSAECRMIFDNLAQRWSAKADQLAPEQERPREQAGLRAAIAKLH
;
A
#
# COMPACT_ATOMS: atom_id res chain seq x y z
N MET A 1 40.69 -6.41 -26.66
CA MET A 1 39.33 -6.00 -27.09
C MET A 1 38.20 -6.95 -26.61
N HIS A 2 38.48 -8.16 -26.11
CA HIS A 2 37.42 -9.11 -25.70
C HIS A 2 36.96 -9.02 -24.22
N HIS A 3 37.72 -8.35 -23.34
CA HIS A 3 37.36 -8.25 -21.91
C HIS A 3 36.25 -7.22 -21.64
N GLU A 4 36.14 -6.17 -22.46
CA GLU A 4 35.15 -5.10 -22.30
C GLU A 4 33.73 -5.59 -22.62
N THR A 5 33.59 -6.48 -23.60
CA THR A 5 32.31 -7.05 -24.03
C THR A 5 31.73 -7.98 -22.95
N ALA A 6 32.57 -8.76 -22.27
CA ALA A 6 32.16 -9.67 -21.21
C ALA A 6 31.66 -8.94 -19.96
N ALA A 7 32.32 -7.84 -19.56
CA ALA A 7 31.92 -7.05 -18.40
C ALA A 7 30.57 -6.33 -18.61
N HIS A 8 30.32 -5.83 -19.83
CA HIS A 8 29.03 -5.22 -20.18
C HIS A 8 27.90 -6.26 -20.25
N ALA A 9 28.17 -7.45 -20.78
CA ALA A 9 27.20 -8.55 -20.79
C ALA A 9 26.78 -8.97 -19.37
N ALA A 10 27.75 -9.18 -18.47
CA ALA A 10 27.48 -9.56 -17.08
C ALA A 10 26.64 -8.50 -16.32
N THR A 11 26.89 -7.21 -16.59
CA THR A 11 26.11 -6.10 -15.99
C THR A 11 24.67 -6.08 -16.50
N SER A 12 24.48 -6.33 -17.81
CA SER A 12 23.16 -6.41 -18.43
C SER A 12 22.33 -7.58 -17.88
N GLU A 13 22.96 -8.76 -17.73
CA GLU A 13 22.32 -9.95 -17.15
C GLU A 13 21.94 -9.76 -15.68
N SER A 14 22.78 -9.07 -14.89
CA SER A 14 22.42 -8.71 -13.51
C SER A 14 21.18 -7.82 -13.47
N ARG A 15 21.14 -6.75 -14.27
CA ARG A 15 19.97 -5.85 -14.34
C ARG A 15 18.70 -6.57 -14.80
N ALA A 16 18.83 -7.50 -15.74
CA ALA A 16 17.71 -8.31 -16.20
C ALA A 16 17.14 -9.19 -15.08
N ARG A 17 18.02 -9.81 -14.26
CA ARG A 17 17.60 -10.59 -13.08
C ARG A 17 16.94 -9.72 -12.02
N ASP A 18 17.49 -8.55 -11.73
CA ASP A 18 16.92 -7.63 -10.74
C ASP A 18 15.52 -7.15 -11.17
N LYS A 19 15.35 -6.83 -12.46
CA LYS A 19 14.05 -6.45 -13.02
C LYS A 19 13.04 -7.60 -12.92
N LEU A 20 13.46 -8.84 -13.20
CA LEU A 20 12.60 -10.02 -13.05
C LEU A 20 12.17 -10.21 -11.59
N ALA A 21 13.11 -10.13 -10.65
CA ALA A 21 12.83 -10.25 -9.23
C ALA A 21 11.85 -9.16 -8.74
N LEU A 22 12.03 -7.92 -9.20
CA LEU A 22 11.11 -6.81 -8.89
C LEU A 22 9.70 -7.08 -9.43
N THR A 23 9.57 -7.52 -10.68
CA THR A 23 8.27 -7.88 -11.26
C THR A 23 7.58 -9.00 -10.48
N GLN A 24 8.33 -10.02 -10.05
CA GLN A 24 7.81 -11.11 -9.22
C GLN A 24 7.35 -10.62 -7.85
N ALA A 25 8.13 -9.75 -7.20
CA ALA A 25 7.75 -9.14 -5.93
C ALA A 25 6.48 -8.30 -6.04
N CYS A 26 6.36 -7.47 -7.08
CA CYS A 26 5.16 -6.69 -7.37
C CYS A 26 3.94 -7.57 -7.61
N SER A 27 4.12 -8.67 -8.36
CA SER A 27 3.05 -9.64 -8.63
C SER A 27 2.57 -10.33 -7.34
N ALA A 28 3.50 -10.78 -6.51
CA ALA A 28 3.19 -11.37 -5.21
C ALA A 28 2.48 -10.39 -4.28
N LEU A 29 2.94 -9.12 -4.25
CA LEU A 29 2.30 -8.06 -3.48
C LEU A 29 0.88 -7.76 -3.97
N TRP A 30 0.66 -7.77 -5.28
CA TRP A 30 -0.68 -7.61 -5.86
C TRP A 30 -1.62 -8.76 -5.46
N VAL A 31 -1.17 -10.01 -5.58
CA VAL A 31 -1.94 -11.19 -5.15
C VAL A 31 -2.28 -11.09 -3.66
N ALA A 32 -1.30 -10.79 -2.80
CA ALA A 32 -1.54 -10.61 -1.38
C ALA A 32 -2.56 -9.50 -1.07
N THR A 33 -2.54 -8.42 -1.86
CA THR A 33 -3.49 -7.31 -1.74
C THR A 33 -4.91 -7.75 -2.09
N LEU A 34 -5.09 -8.52 -3.17
CA LEU A 34 -6.38 -9.11 -3.53
C LEU A 34 -6.89 -10.09 -2.46
N SER A 35 -6.01 -10.95 -1.93
CA SER A 35 -6.38 -11.86 -0.84
C SER A 35 -6.86 -11.10 0.41
N LEU A 36 -6.21 -9.98 0.75
CA LEU A 36 -6.65 -9.12 1.86
C LEU A 36 -8.00 -8.46 1.58
N MET A 37 -8.26 -8.00 0.35
CA MET A 37 -9.57 -7.47 -0.04
C MET A 37 -10.67 -8.53 0.11
N THR A 38 -10.39 -9.78 -0.27
CA THR A 38 -11.31 -10.91 -0.07
C THR A 38 -11.55 -11.18 1.41
N ALA A 39 -10.48 -11.27 2.22
CA ALA A 39 -10.57 -11.48 3.66
C ALA A 39 -11.36 -10.36 4.37
N PHE A 40 -11.21 -9.12 3.91
CA PHE A 40 -11.97 -7.97 4.42
C PHE A 40 -13.48 -8.13 4.25
N MET A 41 -13.93 -8.80 3.18
CA MET A 41 -15.35 -9.05 2.93
C MET A 41 -15.93 -10.16 3.82
N GLN A 42 -15.09 -11.13 4.19
CA GLN A 42 -15.49 -12.26 5.04
C GLN A 42 -15.42 -11.95 6.54
N THR A 43 -14.68 -10.92 6.93
CA THR A 43 -14.46 -10.60 8.34
C THR A 43 -15.67 -9.86 8.95
N ALA A 44 -16.30 -10.46 9.96
CA ALA A 44 -17.42 -9.86 10.69
C ALA A 44 -16.98 -8.87 11.79
N ALA A 45 -15.79 -9.05 12.38
CA ALA A 45 -15.32 -8.28 13.53
C ALA A 45 -14.74 -6.90 13.14
N PRO A 46 -15.27 -5.77 13.67
CA PRO A 46 -14.90 -4.41 13.24
C PRO A 46 -13.41 -4.05 13.41
N VAL A 47 -12.79 -4.44 14.52
CA VAL A 47 -11.40 -4.08 14.87
C VAL A 47 -10.40 -4.64 13.84
N HIS A 48 -10.58 -5.89 13.42
CA HIS A 48 -9.70 -6.52 12.44
C HIS A 48 -9.87 -5.91 11.04
N ARG A 49 -11.07 -5.42 10.70
CA ARG A 49 -11.34 -4.78 9.40
C ARG A 49 -10.56 -3.48 9.22
N HIS A 50 -10.39 -2.68 10.27
CA HIS A 50 -9.56 -1.47 10.22
C HIS A 50 -8.10 -1.80 9.85
N LEU A 51 -7.50 -2.77 10.53
CA LEU A 51 -6.10 -3.17 10.28
C LEU A 51 -5.89 -3.74 8.87
N ILE A 52 -6.85 -4.55 8.39
CA ILE A 52 -6.84 -5.09 7.04
C ILE A 52 -6.94 -3.94 6.02
N ALA A 53 -7.87 -3.00 6.20
CA ALA A 53 -8.01 -1.83 5.32
C ALA A 53 -6.71 -1.00 5.26
N ARG A 54 -6.04 -0.75 6.40
CA ARG A 54 -4.73 -0.08 6.42
C ARG A 54 -3.66 -0.85 5.67
N LYS A 55 -3.64 -2.18 5.80
CA LYS A 55 -2.65 -3.01 5.10
C LYS A 55 -2.88 -2.99 3.59
N ILE A 56 -4.13 -3.06 3.14
CA ILE A 56 -4.50 -2.92 1.72
C ILE A 56 -4.01 -1.56 1.18
N ALA A 57 -4.33 -0.47 1.88
CA ALA A 57 -3.91 0.87 1.48
C ALA A 57 -2.39 1.01 1.34
N ARG A 58 -1.62 0.48 2.31
CA ARG A 58 -0.16 0.48 2.26
C ARG A 58 0.38 -0.34 1.08
N ASN A 59 -0.16 -1.53 0.83
CA ASN A 59 0.32 -2.36 -0.28
C ASN A 59 0.07 -1.67 -1.64
N LEU A 60 -1.08 -1.02 -1.82
CA LEU A 60 -1.39 -0.26 -3.02
C LEU A 60 -0.45 0.94 -3.20
N ALA A 61 -0.13 1.64 -2.11
CA ALA A 61 0.84 2.74 -2.14
C ALA A 61 2.25 2.26 -2.53
N LEU A 62 2.66 1.07 -2.08
CA LEU A 62 3.91 0.44 -2.50
C LEU A 62 3.89 0.08 -4.00
N LEU A 63 2.83 -0.58 -4.49
CA LEU A 63 2.69 -0.90 -5.93
C LEU A 63 2.71 0.36 -6.81
N ARG A 64 2.08 1.44 -6.34
CA ARG A 64 2.11 2.75 -7.00
C ARG A 64 3.52 3.33 -7.12
N ALA A 65 4.40 3.09 -6.16
CA ALA A 65 5.76 3.66 -6.17
C ALA A 65 6.66 3.02 -7.24
N GLU A 66 6.32 1.83 -7.74
CA GLU A 66 7.17 1.05 -8.64
C GLU A 66 6.99 1.43 -10.12
N GLU A 67 7.58 2.55 -10.52
CA GLU A 67 7.50 3.08 -11.90
C GLU A 67 8.14 2.15 -12.95
N ALA A 68 9.10 1.31 -12.53
CA ALA A 68 9.80 0.38 -13.41
C ALA A 68 8.93 -0.80 -13.85
N VAL A 69 7.83 -1.08 -13.13
CA VAL A 69 6.95 -2.24 -13.37
C VAL A 69 5.58 -1.81 -13.92
N PHE A 70 5.04 -0.68 -13.45
CA PHE A 70 3.68 -0.28 -13.76
C PHE A 70 3.62 1.01 -14.59
N SER A 71 2.68 1.06 -15.54
CA SER A 71 2.39 2.27 -16.32
C SER A 71 1.82 3.39 -15.43
N ALA A 72 1.88 4.63 -15.91
CA ALA A 72 1.28 5.77 -15.21
C ALA A 72 -0.21 5.58 -14.90
N GLU A 73 -0.96 4.97 -15.84
CA GLU A 73 -2.38 4.66 -15.65
C GLU A 73 -2.62 3.66 -14.52
N CYS A 74 -1.87 2.54 -14.49
CA CYS A 74 -1.97 1.58 -13.38
C CYS A 74 -1.64 2.23 -12.04
N ARG A 75 -0.60 3.07 -12.00
CA ARG A 75 -0.21 3.80 -10.78
C ARG A 75 -1.31 4.75 -10.32
N MET A 76 -1.98 5.47 -11.22
CA MET A 76 -3.14 6.30 -10.87
C MET A 76 -4.28 5.47 -10.28
N ILE A 77 -4.56 4.28 -10.83
CA ILE A 77 -5.56 3.37 -10.29
C ILE A 77 -5.19 2.93 -8.87
N PHE A 78 -3.92 2.54 -8.65
CA PHE A 78 -3.43 2.18 -7.31
C PHE A 78 -3.51 3.34 -6.32
N ASP A 79 -3.22 4.56 -6.75
CA ASP A 79 -3.35 5.76 -5.92
C ASP A 79 -4.79 5.98 -5.45
N ASN A 80 -5.74 5.98 -6.40
CA ASN A 80 -7.16 6.14 -6.12
C ASN A 80 -7.67 5.05 -5.16
N LEU A 81 -7.26 3.79 -5.38
CA LEU A 81 -7.61 2.70 -4.49
C LEU A 81 -6.97 2.87 -3.10
N ALA A 82 -5.70 3.27 -3.02
CA ALA A 82 -5.00 3.48 -1.77
C ALA A 82 -5.71 4.56 -0.93
N GLN A 83 -6.07 5.69 -1.54
CA GLN A 83 -6.81 6.77 -0.88
C GLN A 83 -8.17 6.28 -0.34
N ARG A 84 -8.94 5.54 -1.16
CA ARG A 84 -10.24 4.99 -0.74
C ARG A 84 -10.10 4.01 0.42
N TRP A 85 -9.09 3.15 0.40
CA TRP A 85 -8.85 2.19 1.47
C TRP A 85 -8.30 2.85 2.75
N SER A 86 -7.51 3.92 2.64
CA SER A 86 -7.11 4.75 3.78
C SER A 86 -8.32 5.40 4.44
N ALA A 87 -9.16 6.08 3.66
CA ALA A 87 -10.40 6.68 4.18
C ALA A 87 -11.33 5.61 4.81
N LYS A 88 -11.41 4.43 4.21
CA LYS A 88 -12.17 3.31 4.76
C LYS A 88 -11.59 2.81 6.09
N ALA A 89 -10.27 2.74 6.20
CA ALA A 89 -9.62 2.42 7.46
C ALA A 89 -9.96 3.46 8.52
N ASP A 90 -9.84 4.75 8.22
CA ASP A 90 -10.12 5.82 9.18
C ASP A 90 -11.57 5.79 9.69
N GLN A 91 -12.53 5.48 8.82
CA GLN A 91 -13.94 5.27 9.21
C GLN A 91 -14.15 4.10 10.17
N LEU A 92 -13.33 3.05 10.05
CA LEU A 92 -13.41 1.85 10.88
C LEU A 92 -12.54 1.94 12.13
N ALA A 93 -11.74 3.00 12.26
CA ALA A 93 -10.82 3.16 13.37
C ALA A 93 -11.60 3.22 14.70
N PRO A 94 -11.21 2.42 15.71
CA PRO A 94 -11.80 2.53 17.04
C PRO A 94 -11.64 3.97 17.57
N GLU A 95 -12.63 4.45 18.35
CA GLU A 95 -12.61 5.78 19.01
C GLU A 95 -11.27 6.09 19.71
N GLN A 96 -10.58 5.06 20.22
CA GLN A 96 -9.29 5.16 20.92
C GLN A 96 -8.08 5.47 20.01
N GLU A 97 -8.18 5.20 18.70
CA GLU A 97 -7.11 5.46 17.71
C GLU A 97 -7.34 6.72 16.88
N ARG A 98 -8.50 7.39 17.02
CA ARG A 98 -8.68 8.70 16.38
C ARG A 98 -7.72 9.71 17.02
N PRO A 99 -7.02 10.54 16.23
CA PRO A 99 -6.13 11.55 16.78
C PRO A 99 -6.88 12.40 17.81
N ARG A 100 -6.35 12.45 19.05
CA ARG A 100 -6.93 13.14 20.21
C ARG A 100 -7.18 14.65 19.99
N GLU A 101 -6.76 15.20 18.86
CA GLU A 101 -6.94 16.60 18.48
C GLU A 101 -8.42 17.01 18.40
N GLN A 102 -9.32 16.11 18.01
CA GLN A 102 -10.76 16.42 17.95
C GLN A 102 -11.50 16.21 19.28
N ALA A 103 -10.99 15.33 20.15
CA ALA A 103 -11.58 15.10 21.48
C ALA A 103 -11.25 16.24 22.45
N GLY A 104 -10.05 16.83 22.35
CA GLY A 104 -9.65 17.99 23.15
C GLY A 104 -10.45 19.26 22.85
N LEU A 105 -10.78 19.52 21.58
CA LEU A 105 -11.52 20.71 21.17
C LEU A 105 -12.98 20.69 21.68
N ARG A 106 -13.64 19.54 21.65
CA ARG A 106 -15.00 19.38 22.20
C ARG A 106 -15.03 19.44 23.73
N ALA A 107 -14.03 18.88 24.40
CA ALA A 107 -13.90 18.96 25.86
C ALA A 107 -13.55 20.37 26.36
N ALA A 108 -12.80 21.16 25.58
CA ALA A 108 -12.49 22.55 25.89
C ALA A 108 -13.72 23.46 25.77
N ILE A 109 -14.58 23.23 24.77
CA ILE A 109 -15.82 24.00 24.58
C ILE A 109 -16.85 23.67 25.69
N ALA A 110 -16.90 22.42 26.16
CA ALA A 110 -17.82 22.02 27.24
C ALA A 110 -17.44 22.54 28.64
N LYS A 111 -16.24 23.11 28.84
CA LYS A 111 -15.81 23.71 30.12
C LYS A 111 -15.98 25.23 30.17
N LEU A 112 -16.53 25.84 29.12
CA LEU A 112 -16.77 27.29 29.00
C LEU A 112 -18.23 27.69 29.25
N HIS A 113 -19.07 26.75 29.69
CA HIS A 113 -20.46 26.95 30.11
C HIS A 113 -20.64 26.35 31.50
#